data_AF-V5FVF1-F1
#
_entry.id   AF-V5FVF1-F1
#
_cell.length_a   1.000
_cell.length_b   1.000
_cell.length_c   1.000
_cell.angle_alpha   90.00
_cell.angle_beta   90.00
_cell.angle_gamma   90.00
#
_symmetry.space_group_name_H-M   'P 1'
#
loop_
_entity.id
_entity.type
_entity.pdbx_description
1 polymer ?
#
loop_
_entity_poly.entity_id
_entity_poly.type
_entity_poly.pdbx_seq_one_letter_code
_entity_poly.pdbx_strand_id
1 'polypeptide(L)'
;VKHLFGIFRPFSYFFKKSVQKTWIIEKSVGSLQSIVNVQKLPEDIKIDGDIIDLLERLSLVLCATKRGIETLEASVQFADQILEVNVTDNVPLITHLENM
;
A
#
# COMPACT_ATOMS: atom_id res chain seq x y z
N VAL A 1 30.30 -13.06 35.49
CA VAL A 1 29.23 -12.70 36.46
C VAL A 1 28.45 -11.53 35.88
N LYS A 2 27.14 -11.74 35.63
CA LYS A 2 26.05 -10.77 35.33
C LYS A 2 26.14 -10.07 33.96
N HIS A 3 25.50 -10.57 32.88
CA HIS A 3 24.06 -10.48 32.54
C HIS A 3 23.43 -9.09 32.72
N LEU A 4 23.07 -8.45 31.62
CA LEU A 4 21.82 -7.68 31.49
C LEU A 4 21.33 -7.76 30.02
N PHE A 5 20.39 -8.67 29.78
CA PHE A 5 19.65 -8.80 28.53
C PHE A 5 18.56 -7.70 28.51
N GLY A 6 18.62 -6.80 27.53
CA GLY A 6 17.48 -5.97 27.16
C GLY A 6 16.46 -6.82 26.41
N ILE A 7 15.26 -6.93 26.97
CA ILE A 7 14.12 -7.64 26.39
C ILE A 7 13.59 -6.81 25.21
N PHE A 8 14.01 -7.11 23.99
CA PHE A 8 13.30 -6.67 22.79
C PHE A 8 12.36 -7.79 22.38
N ARG A 9 11.06 -7.59 22.59
CA ARG A 9 10.03 -8.52 22.15
C ARG A 9 10.04 -8.54 20.61
N PRO A 10 10.22 -9.69 19.94
CA PRO A 10 10.06 -9.75 18.51
C PRO A 10 8.57 -9.60 18.21
N PHE A 11 8.20 -8.48 17.58
CA PHE A 11 6.91 -8.37 16.93
C PHE A 11 6.99 -9.19 15.62
N SER A 12 6.82 -10.50 15.73
CA SER A 12 6.70 -11.38 14.58
C SER A 12 5.30 -11.21 13.98
N TYR A 13 5.17 -10.32 12.98
CA TYR A 13 4.04 -10.42 12.06
C TYR A 13 4.24 -11.63 11.15
N PHE A 14 3.74 -12.75 11.66
CA PHE A 14 3.47 -13.97 10.93
C PHE A 14 2.30 -13.70 9.97
N PHE A 15 2.59 -13.28 8.73
CA PHE A 15 1.60 -13.33 7.65
C PHE A 15 1.38 -14.80 7.27
N LYS A 16 0.60 -15.49 8.10
CA LYS A 16 0.08 -16.82 7.80
C LYS A 16 -0.88 -16.67 6.62
N LYS A 17 -0.51 -17.30 5.52
CA LYS A 17 -1.40 -17.69 4.43
C LYS A 17 -2.68 -18.30 5.03
N SER A 18 -3.78 -17.55 4.97
CA SER A 18 -5.14 -18.03 5.27
C SER A 18 -6.12 -17.30 4.36
N VAL A 19 -6.02 -17.55 3.05
CA VAL A 19 -7.10 -17.27 2.12
C VAL A 19 -7.94 -18.53 2.03
N GLN A 20 -8.89 -18.69 2.94
CA GLN A 20 -10.06 -19.53 2.70
C GLN A 20 -11.25 -19.03 3.53
N LYS A 21 -12.32 -18.75 2.78
CA LYS A 21 -13.73 -19.04 3.08
C LYS A 21 -14.63 -17.89 3.57
N THR A 22 -15.32 -17.34 2.55
CA THR A 22 -16.73 -16.94 2.49
C THR A 22 -17.21 -15.76 3.32
N TRP A 23 -17.37 -14.63 2.63
CA TRP A 23 -18.67 -13.97 2.55
C TRP A 23 -19.02 -13.84 1.07
N ILE A 24 -19.87 -14.75 0.58
CA ILE A 24 -20.51 -14.58 -0.72
C ILE A 24 -21.55 -13.48 -0.51
N ILE A 25 -21.21 -12.26 -0.91
CA ILE A 25 -22.22 -11.26 -1.25
C ILE A 25 -22.55 -11.52 -2.72
N GLU A 26 -23.61 -12.29 -2.97
CA GLU A 26 -24.28 -12.29 -4.27
C GLU A 26 -24.94 -10.93 -4.47
N LYS A 27 -24.14 -9.95 -4.89
CA LYS A 27 -24.64 -8.91 -5.79
C LYS A 27 -23.86 -9.07 -7.07
N SER A 28 -24.59 -9.38 -8.13
CA SER A 28 -24.15 -9.31 -9.52
C SER A 28 -23.56 -7.93 -9.78
N VAL A 29 -22.26 -7.77 -9.52
CA VAL A 29 -21.44 -6.74 -10.14
C VAL A 29 -20.85 -7.47 -11.34
N GLY A 30 -21.51 -7.30 -12.49
CA GLY A 30 -20.99 -7.80 -13.75
C GLY A 30 -19.52 -7.41 -13.87
N SER A 31 -18.68 -8.38 -14.23
CA SER A 31 -17.25 -8.27 -14.54
C SER A 31 -16.80 -6.83 -14.84
N LEU A 32 -16.49 -6.05 -13.80
CA LEU A 32 -15.71 -4.84 -13.94
C LEU A 32 -14.26 -5.31 -14.03
N GLN A 33 -13.90 -5.83 -15.21
CA GLN A 33 -12.52 -5.76 -15.63
C GLN A 33 -12.19 -4.27 -15.57
N SER A 34 -11.35 -3.85 -14.63
CA SER A 34 -10.82 -2.50 -14.64
C SER A 34 -10.10 -2.38 -15.98
N ILE A 35 -10.71 -1.69 -16.94
CA ILE A 35 -10.12 -1.43 -18.25
C ILE A 35 -9.06 -0.36 -18.00
N VAL A 36 -7.93 -0.77 -17.42
CA VAL A 36 -6.79 0.10 -17.21
C VAL A 36 -6.02 0.14 -18.52
N ASN A 37 -5.88 1.32 -19.12
CA ASN A 37 -5.04 1.47 -20.29
C ASN A 37 -3.58 1.62 -19.88
N VAL A 38 -2.86 0.49 -19.88
CA VAL A 38 -1.43 0.43 -19.54
C VAL A 38 -0.57 1.42 -20.35
N GLN A 39 -0.99 1.82 -21.56
CA GLN A 39 -0.25 2.78 -22.39
C GLN A 39 -0.37 4.23 -21.89
N LYS A 40 -1.35 4.52 -21.04
CA LYS A 40 -1.59 5.85 -20.46
C LYS A 40 -0.94 5.99 -19.08
N LEU A 41 -0.45 4.89 -18.50
CA LEU A 41 0.22 4.92 -17.22
C LEU A 41 1.64 5.50 -17.34
N PRO A 42 2.16 6.12 -16.28
CA PRO A 42 3.56 6.50 -16.19
C PRO A 42 4.48 5.30 -16.37
N GLU A 43 5.73 5.56 -16.77
CA GLU A 43 6.78 4.54 -16.80
C GLU A 43 7.13 4.05 -15.39
N ASP A 44 7.70 2.84 -15.33
CA ASP A 44 8.17 2.23 -14.09
C ASP A 44 9.09 3.20 -13.32
N ILE A 45 8.67 3.55 -12.10
CA ILE A 45 9.42 4.48 -11.28
C ILE A 45 10.56 3.77 -10.54
N LYS A 46 11.71 4.44 -10.46
CA LYS A 46 12.82 4.04 -9.59
C LYS A 46 12.93 5.03 -8.44
N ILE A 47 12.83 4.52 -7.22
CA ILE A 47 12.81 5.36 -6.03
C ILE A 47 14.25 5.55 -5.54
N ASP A 48 14.66 6.81 -5.46
CA ASP A 48 15.99 7.19 -5.01
C ASP A 48 16.16 7.01 -3.48
N GLY A 49 17.39 6.81 -3.04
CA GLY A 49 17.75 6.61 -1.63
C GLY A 49 17.30 7.77 -0.74
N ASP A 50 17.42 9.01 -1.22
CA ASP A 50 16.98 10.20 -0.47
C ASP A 50 15.47 10.19 -0.17
N ILE A 51 14.65 9.65 -1.09
CA ILE A 51 13.21 9.49 -0.91
C ILE A 51 12.92 8.39 0.10
N ILE A 52 13.66 7.27 0.04
CA ILE A 52 13.53 6.18 1.02
C ILE A 52 13.85 6.71 2.42
N ASP A 53 14.99 7.38 2.60
CA ASP A 53 15.39 7.95 3.89
C ASP A 53 14.34 8.93 4.43
N LEU A 54 13.74 9.75 3.55
CA LEU A 54 12.66 10.65 3.92
C LEU A 54 11.41 9.87 4.37
N LEU A 55 11.00 8.84 3.62
CA LEU A 55 9.84 8.02 3.94
C LEU A 55 10.02 7.26 5.26
N GLU A 56 11.22 6.74 5.52
CA GLU A 56 11.52 6.07 6.80
C GLU A 56 11.39 7.04 7.98
N ARG A 57 11.87 8.27 7.82
CA ARG A 57 11.76 9.31 8.86
C ARG A 57 10.32 9.77 9.10
N LEU A 58 9.53 9.90 8.04
CA LEU A 58 8.13 10.33 8.14
C LEU A 58 7.23 9.24 8.72
N SER A 59 7.46 7.99 8.35
CA SER A 59 6.65 6.85 8.79
C SER A 59 7.16 6.19 10.07
N LEU A 60 8.42 6.46 10.46
CA LEU A 60 9.16 5.76 11.52
C LEU A 60 9.28 4.25 11.26
N VAL A 61 9.30 3.84 9.98
CA VAL A 61 9.43 2.46 9.54
C VAL A 61 10.71 2.31 8.72
N LEU A 62 11.51 1.28 9.04
CA LEU A 62 12.66 0.91 8.21
C LEU A 62 12.18 0.06 7.01
N CYS A 63 12.35 0.56 5.79
CA CYS A 63 11.96 -0.07 4.55
C CYS A 63 13.06 -0.10 3.46
N ALA A 64 14.27 0.40 3.76
CA ALA A 64 15.48 0.39 2.92
C ALA A 64 16.11 -1.01 2.72
N THR A 65 15.26 -2.02 2.53
CA THR A 65 15.67 -3.36 2.10
C THR A 65 15.30 -3.53 0.63
N LYS A 66 16.04 -4.37 -0.10
CA LYS A 66 15.74 -4.66 -1.51
C LYS A 66 14.26 -5.00 -1.74
N ARG A 67 13.72 -5.91 -0.92
CA ARG A 67 12.31 -6.32 -1.01
C ARG A 67 11.34 -5.20 -0.64
N GLY A 68 11.70 -4.35 0.32
CA GLY A 68 10.90 -3.19 0.72
C GLY A 68 10.78 -2.18 -0.41
N ILE A 69 11.91 -1.86 -1.06
CA ILE A 69 11.96 -0.96 -2.22
C ILE A 69 11.17 -1.54 -3.40
N GLU A 70 11.37 -2.82 -3.74
CA GLU A 70 10.60 -3.49 -4.80
C GLU A 70 9.09 -3.46 -4.53
N THR A 71 8.68 -3.66 -3.27
CA THR A 71 7.27 -3.60 -2.88
C THR A 71 6.72 -2.18 -2.97
N LEU A 72 7.52 -1.18 -2.60
CA LEU A 72 7.13 0.23 -2.68
C LEU A 72 6.96 0.66 -4.13
N GLU A 73 7.92 0.34 -5.01
CA GLU A 73 7.85 0.63 -6.46
C GLU A 73 6.58 -0.01 -7.08
N ALA A 74 6.32 -1.28 -6.79
CA ALA A 74 5.12 -1.97 -7.27
C ALA A 74 3.82 -1.35 -6.73
N SER A 75 3.84 -0.85 -5.50
CA SER A 75 2.67 -0.21 -4.88
C SER A 75 2.39 1.16 -5.50
N VAL A 76 3.42 1.92 -5.84
CA VAL A 76 3.29 3.19 -6.59
C VAL A 76 2.73 2.93 -7.98
N GLN A 77 3.29 1.96 -8.71
CA GLN A 77 2.80 1.60 -10.05
C GLN A 77 1.34 1.13 -10.03
N PHE A 78 0.94 0.41 -8.99
CA PHE A 78 -0.46 0.06 -8.78
C PHE A 78 -1.34 1.31 -8.54
N ALA A 79 -0.85 2.26 -7.75
CA ALA A 79 -1.58 3.50 -7.46
C ALA A 79 -1.72 4.41 -8.69
N ASP A 80 -0.79 4.38 -9.64
CA ASP A 80 -0.84 5.17 -10.87
C ASP A 80 -2.08 4.91 -11.73
N GLN A 81 -2.75 3.76 -11.54
CA GLN A 81 -4.02 3.46 -12.18
C GLN A 81 -5.12 4.49 -11.86
N ILE A 82 -5.00 5.20 -10.73
CA ILE A 82 -5.94 6.27 -10.35
C ILE A 82 -5.92 7.46 -11.33
N LEU A 83 -4.82 7.64 -12.08
CA LEU A 83 -4.68 8.74 -13.05
C LEU A 83 -5.65 8.60 -14.24
N GLU A 84 -6.20 7.42 -14.48
CA GLU A 84 -7.21 7.21 -15.52
C GLU A 84 -8.61 7.63 -15.09
N VAL A 85 -8.83 7.81 -13.79
CA VAL A 85 -10.12 8.20 -13.24
C VAL A 85 -10.39 9.66 -13.59
N ASN A 86 -11.51 9.93 -14.27
CA ASN A 86 -11.94 11.29 -14.53
C ASN A 86 -12.44 11.94 -13.25
N VAL A 87 -11.71 12.94 -12.77
CA VAL A 87 -12.07 13.75 -11.58
C VAL A 87 -12.51 15.17 -11.94
N THR A 88 -12.71 15.47 -13.23
CA THR A 88 -13.20 16.78 -13.67
C THR A 88 -14.57 17.05 -13.05
N ASP A 89 -14.75 18.24 -12.47
CA ASP A 89 -15.98 18.70 -11.81
C ASP A 89 -16.43 17.91 -10.57
N ASN A 90 -15.56 17.06 -10.00
CA ASN A 90 -15.84 16.32 -8.77
C ASN A 90 -15.20 16.99 -7.54
N VAL A 91 -15.96 17.11 -6.45
CA VAL A 91 -15.44 17.58 -5.16
C VAL A 91 -14.92 16.38 -4.36
N PRO A 92 -13.74 16.48 -3.72
CA PRO A 92 -13.26 15.43 -2.83
C PRO A 92 -14.31 15.12 -1.75
N LEU A 93 -14.60 13.84 -1.52
CA LEU A 93 -15.45 13.43 -0.41
C LEU A 93 -14.67 13.62 0.89
N ILE A 94 -14.93 14.74 1.58
CA ILE A 94 -14.36 15.04 2.89
C ILE A 94 -15.50 14.96 3.91
N THR A 95 -15.80 13.74 4.36
CA THR A 95 -16.73 13.54 5.47
C THR A 95 -15.94 13.31 6.76
N HIS A 96 -16.32 14.02 7.82
CA HIS A 96 -15.98 13.55 9.16
C HIS A 96 -16.87 12.34 9.48
N LEU A 97 -16.39 11.44 10.34
CA LEU A 97 -17.27 10.44 10.96
C LEU A 97 -18.43 11.19 11.64
N GLU A 98 -19.58 11.13 11.01
CA GLU A 98 -20.80 11.75 11.51
C GLU A 98 -21.30 10.92 12.70
N ASN A 99 -21.19 11.55 13.88
CA ASN A 99 -21.73 11.18 15.19
C ASN A 99 -21.17 9.91 15.86
N MET A 100 -20.44 10.10 16.96
CA MET A 100 -20.35 9.15 18.08
C MET A 100 -21.11 9.69 19.29
#